data_AF-A0A0R2ASP2-F1
#
_entry.id   AF-A0A0R2ASP2-F1
#
_cell.length_a   1.000
_cell.length_b   1.000
_cell.length_c   1.000
_cell.angle_alpha   90.00
_cell.angle_beta   90.00
_cell.angle_gamma   90.00
#
_symmetry.space_group_name_H-M   'P 1'
#
loop_
_entity.id
_entity.type
_entity.pdbx_description
1 polymer ?
#
loop_
_entity_poly.entity_id
_entity_poly.type
_entity_poly.pdbx_seq_one_letter_code
_entity_poly.pdbx_strand_id
1 'polypeptide(L)' 'MIQYSVYVRVCVTRQSAEFLEKRVSVYLPENGTIQTLMLTEKQYNDMHFLLGEKKKDIRNSAQRTIIL' A
#
# COMPACT_ATOMS: atom_id res chain seq x y z
N MET A 1 0.23 -2.95 -6.56
CA MET A 1 -1.10 -3.59 -6.44
C MET A 1 -0.89 -5.01 -5.92
N ILE A 2 -1.52 -5.35 -4.80
CA ILE A 2 -1.27 -6.62 -4.09
C ILE A 2 -2.29 -7.70 -4.48
N GLN A 3 -3.55 -7.30 -4.68
CA GLN A 3 -4.67 -8.16 -5.07
C GLN A 3 -5.64 -7.35 -5.94
N TYR A 4 -6.55 -8.01 -6.64
CA TYR A 4 -7.68 -7.36 -7.31
C TYR A 4 -8.39 -6.39 -6.36
N SER A 5 -8.57 -5.15 -6.80
CA SER A 5 -9.18 -4.04 -6.04
C SER A 5 -8.50 -3.70 -4.71
N VAL A 6 -7.25 -4.13 -4.47
CA VAL A 6 -6.47 -3.75 -3.28
C VAL A 6 -5.11 -3.17 -3.67
N TYR A 7 -4.91 -1.91 -3.27
CA TYR A 7 -3.74 -1.11 -3.62
C TYR A 7 -2.94 -0.77 -2.36
N VAL A 8 -1.63 -0.63 -2.54
CA VAL A 8 -0.71 -0.29 -1.46
C VAL A 8 0.23 0.80 -1.96
N ARG A 9 0.61 1.71 -1.06
CA ARG A 9 1.63 2.72 -1.30
C ARG A 9 2.50 2.85 -0.07
N VAL A 10 3.81 2.80 -0.28
CA VAL A 10 4.80 3.05 0.77
C VAL A 10 4.89 4.55 1.02
N CYS A 11 4.77 4.94 2.28
CA CYS A 11 4.86 6.33 2.75
C CYS A 11 6.00 6.42 3.77
N VAL A 12 6.90 7.39 3.59
CA VAL A 12 8.11 7.53 4.42
C VAL A 12 7.76 7.97 5.84
N THR A 13 6.72 8.81 5.98
CA THR A 13 6.28 9.35 7.27
C THR A 13 4.76 9.23 7.42
N ARG A 14 4.28 9.19 8.67
CA ARG A 14 2.85 9.18 8.98
C ARG A 14 2.12 10.39 8.38
N GLN A 15 2.74 11.57 8.46
CA GLN A 15 2.21 12.81 7.87
C GLN A 15 2.06 12.71 6.35
N SER A 16 3.03 12.09 5.66
CA SER A 16 2.93 11.89 4.21
C SER A 16 1.77 10.95 3.83
N ALA A 17 1.49 9.96 4.68
CA ALA A 17 0.37 9.03 4.48
C ALA A 17 -0.98 9.73 4.72
N GLU A 18 -1.12 10.50 5.81
CA GLU A 18 -2.34 11.30 6.09
C GLU A 18 -2.63 12.33 4.99
N PHE A 19 -1.58 13.00 4.48
CA PHE A 19 -1.72 13.94 3.38
C PHE A 19 -2.19 13.25 2.09
N LEU A 20 -1.64 12.07 1.80
CA LEU A 20 -2.06 11.28 0.64
C LEU A 20 -3.52 10.82 0.78
N GLU A 21 -3.91 10.34 1.95
CA GLU A 21 -5.29 9.93 2.24
C GLU A 21 -6.28 11.07 2.00
N LYS A 22 -6.00 12.26 2.55
CA LYS A 22 -6.80 13.47 2.30
C LYS A 22 -6.83 13.87 0.83
N ARG A 23 -5.74 13.65 0.10
CA ARG A 23 -5.72 13.93 -1.34
C ARG A 23 -6.63 12.96 -2.10
N VAL A 24 -6.60 11.67 -1.76
CA VAL A 24 -7.45 10.65 -2.40
C VAL A 24 -8.93 10.90 -2.09
N SER A 25 -9.25 11.36 -0.88
CA SER A 25 -10.64 11.63 -0.49
C SER A 25 -11.35 12.66 -1.37
N VAL A 26 -10.61 13.55 -2.03
CA VAL A 26 -11.16 14.55 -2.96
C VAL A 26 -11.61 13.95 -4.30
N TYR A 27 -11.13 12.74 -4.64
CA TYR A 27 -11.42 12.07 -5.91
C TYR A 27 -12.37 10.87 -5.75
N LEU A 28 -13.08 10.77 -4.62
CA LEU A 28 -13.96 9.63 -4.36
C LEU A 28 -15.17 9.65 -5.32
N PRO A 29 -15.58 8.49 -5.85
CA PRO A 29 -16.84 8.37 -6.59
C PRO A 29 -18.04 8.49 -5.66
N GLU A 30 -19.22 8.78 -6.23
CA GLU A 30 -20.47 8.95 -5.47
C GLU A 30 -21.00 7.65 -4.85
N ASN A 31 -20.58 6.49 -5.37
CA ASN A 31 -21.09 5.18 -4.97
C ASN A 31 -19.97 4.18 -4.71
N GLY A 32 -20.23 3.24 -3.80
CA GLY A 32 -19.33 2.14 -3.44
C GLY A 32 -18.70 2.30 -2.05
N THR A 33 -17.80 1.38 -1.70
CA THR A 33 -17.10 1.38 -0.41
C THR A 33 -15.60 1.46 -0.65
N ILE A 34 -14.98 2.54 -0.17
CA ILE A 34 -13.55 2.76 -0.22
C ILE A 34 -13.06 2.94 1.21
N GLN A 35 -12.09 2.12 1.60
CA GLN A 35 -11.51 2.11 2.95
C GLN A 35 -9.99 2.14 2.85
N THR A 36 -9.37 2.85 3.78
CA THR A 36 -7.92 2.97 3.93
C THR A 36 -7.48 2.28 5.22
N LEU A 37 -6.28 1.68 5.19
CA LEU A 37 -5.64 1.12 6.37
C LEU A 37 -4.17 1.52 6.35
N MET A 38 -3.71 2.13 7.43
CA MET A 38 -2.29 2.47 7.59
C MET A 38 -1.59 1.35 8.34
N LEU A 39 -0.52 0.81 7.74
CA LEU A 39 0.31 -0.24 8.31
C LEU A 39 1.76 0.22 8.38
N THR A 40 2.49 -0.26 9.38
CA THR A 40 3.95 -0.15 9.39
C THR A 40 4.57 -1.12 8.37
N GLU A 41 5.80 -0.83 7.94
CA GLU A 41 6.53 -1.71 7.03
C GLU A 41 6.68 -3.13 7.61
N LYS A 42 6.94 -3.23 8.91
CA LYS A 42 7.03 -4.50 9.62
C LYS A 42 5.72 -5.29 9.53
N GLN A 43 4.59 -4.67 9.87
CA GLN A 43 3.28 -5.33 9.80
C GLN A 43 2.93 -5.79 8.38
N TYR A 44 3.27 -5.01 7.36
CA TYR A 44 3.05 -5.40 5.97
C TYR A 44 3.96 -6.57 5.54
N ASN A 45 5.21 -6.60 6.02
CA ASN A 45 6.13 -7.69 5.72
C ASN A 45 5.79 -8.99 6.46
N ASP A 46 5.29 -8.89 7.68
CA ASP A 46 4.82 -10.00 8.52
C ASP A 46 3.45 -10.56 8.06
N MET A 47 2.86 -10.01 7.00
CA MET A 47 1.60 -10.48 6.45
C MET A 47 1.73 -11.92 5.92
N HIS A 48 0.91 -12.82 6.47
CA HIS A 48 0.88 -14.23 6.07
C HIS A 48 0.03 -14.44 4.82
N PHE A 49 0.55 -15.21 3.86
CA PHE A 49 -0.17 -15.69 2.70
C PHE A 49 -0.60 -17.13 2.97
N LEU A 50 -1.90 -17.35 3.21
CA LEU A 50 -2.43 -18.69 3.46
C LEU A 50 -2.61 -19.50 2.16
N LEU A 51 -2.63 -18.81 1.01
CA LEU A 51 -2.66 -19.39 -0.33
C LEU A 51 -2.02 -18.41 -1.34
N GLY A 52 -1.31 -18.94 -2.33
CA GLY A 52 -0.60 -18.14 -3.34
C GLY A 52 0.72 -17.55 -2.85
N GLU A 53 1.42 -16.84 -3.74
CA GLU A 53 2.75 -16.28 -3.47
C GLU A 53 2.75 -14.74 -3.49
N LYS A 54 3.68 -14.16 -2.71
CA LYS A 54 3.89 -12.71 -2.67
C LYS A 54 4.42 -12.22 -4.02
N LYS A 55 3.80 -11.16 -4.57
CA LYS A 55 4.29 -10.51 -5.80
C LYS A 55 5.68 -9.92 -5.60
N LYS A 56 6.67 -10.48 -6.31
CA LYS A 56 8.07 -10.01 -6.36
C LYS A 56 8.24 -8.81 -7.30
N ASP A 57 7.44 -7.77 -7.11
CA ASP A 57 7.58 -6.51 -7.86
C ASP A 57 8.55 -5.58 -7.13
N ILE A 58 9.52 -5.03 -7.86
CA ILE A 58 10.50 -4.07 -7.32
C ILE A 58 9.78 -2.86 -6.69
N ARG A 59 8.63 -2.46 -7.23
CA ARG A 59 7.81 -1.36 -6.67
C ARG A 59 7.24 -1.65 -5.29
N ASN A 60 7.23 -2.92 -4.86
CA ASN A 60 6.84 -3.34 -3.53
C ASN A 60 8.07 -3.54 -2.61
N SER A 61 9.28 -3.33 -3.10
CA SER A 61 10.52 -3.43 -2.31
C SER A 61 10.73 -2.18 -1.48
N ALA A 62 11.15 -2.36 -0.23
CA ALA A 62 11.61 -1.28 0.65
C ALA A 62 13.12 -1.04 0.58
N GLN A 63 13.83 -1.75 -0.31
CA GLN A 63 15.27 -1.55 -0.49
C GLN A 63 15.58 -0.13 -1.00
N ARG A 64 16.54 0.53 -0.34
CA ARG A 64 16.99 1.89 -0.71
C ARG A 64 17.78 1.94 -2.02
N THR A 65 18.43 0.83 -2.37
CA THR A 65 19.25 0.71 -3.59
C THR A 65 18.73 -0.46 -4.41
N ILE A 66 18.38 -0.18 -5.66
CA ILE A 66 18.01 -1.18 -6.66
C ILE A 66 19.13 -1.17 -7.71
N ILE A 67 19.73 -2.33 -7.95
CA ILE A 67 20.70 -2.53 -9.03
C ILE A 67 19.91 -3.16 -10.19
N LEU A 68 19.98 -2.51 -11.35
CA LEU A 68 19.33 -2.94 -12.59
C LEU A 68 20.29 -3.75 -13.46
#